data_AF-B1BPS6-F1
#
_entry.id   AF-B1BPS6-F1
#
_cell.length_a   1.000
_cell.length_b   1.000
_cell.length_c   1.000
_cell.angle_alpha   90.00
_cell.angle_beta   90.00
_cell.angle_gamma   90.00
#
_symmetry.space_group_name_H-M   'P 1'
#
loop_
_entity.id
_entity.type
_entity.pdbx_description
1 polymer ?
#
loop_
_entity_poly.entity_id
_entity_poly.type
_entity_poly.pdbx_seq_one_letter_code
_entity_poly.pdbx_strand_id
1 'polypeptide(L)'
;MSKNIKKIAVRGGHNFQATGAVALIGETSEDRKVKDSVIVYLRQEGYQVLDVTPGNCDQITDLRYGVNKAEEWGADLFISIHFDKAYDSYNGALGTGTWIYGTGGKAEVYARRIVNSIASGTGLKNRGVKTNSKLYELRNTSMPAVIVEVCFCEATTDVAIYKAKGPKLIGELIAEGICNKDIHTDNTPSLTPQDSVSLDGFYESSETRTNATIVGEGRIEVLNKNCQPIPNRYIDSLDRIFVLGIYPSLKFIEVVYPASGKMYHAYIDIENYNRISFDYHFGYHNDGGDTYVWWNSDDVNEKEPDEILLPNYKASPMYRTNGWLRITFYRADGNPSDGYVRYEGEQTERFYKKGEVVNVRTSLTVRKGPGTNYSNIGSLEPNENVDILEMIGEWYHVEYNTNKGRKRGYVSAKYIKEV
;
A
#
# COMPACT_ATOMS: atom_id res chain seq x y z
N MET A 1 37.47 16.68 -16.99
CA MET A 1 36.76 16.74 -15.68
C MET A 1 35.91 15.49 -15.57
N SER A 2 36.15 14.62 -14.57
CA SER A 2 35.30 13.44 -14.37
C SER A 2 33.89 13.92 -14.01
N LYS A 3 32.92 13.69 -14.89
CA LYS A 3 31.51 13.95 -14.62
C LYS A 3 31.14 13.22 -13.33
N ASN A 4 30.72 13.96 -12.30
CA ASN A 4 30.16 13.36 -11.09
C ASN A 4 28.92 12.57 -11.52
N ILE A 5 28.82 11.32 -11.08
CA ILE A 5 27.66 10.47 -11.33
C ILE A 5 26.44 11.17 -10.75
N LYS A 6 25.42 11.39 -11.57
CA LYS A 6 24.13 11.96 -11.16
C LYS A 6 22.96 11.08 -11.55
N LYS A 7 23.10 10.29 -12.62
CA LYS A 7 22.07 9.41 -13.17
C LYS A 7 22.47 7.95 -13.05
N ILE A 8 21.69 7.15 -12.33
CA ILE A 8 21.93 5.72 -12.16
C ILE A 8 20.74 4.94 -12.73
N ALA A 9 20.99 4.07 -13.69
CA ALA A 9 19.99 3.11 -14.15
C ALA A 9 20.09 1.86 -13.27
N VAL A 10 18.96 1.42 -12.71
CA VAL A 10 18.88 0.22 -11.88
C VAL A 10 17.89 -0.75 -12.51
N ARG A 11 18.27 -2.02 -12.58
CA ARG A 11 17.47 -3.08 -13.18
C ARG A 11 17.32 -4.24 -12.19
N GLY A 12 16.10 -4.76 -12.06
CA GLY A 12 15.89 -6.12 -11.53
C GLY A 12 16.05 -7.10 -12.69
N GLY A 13 16.95 -8.07 -12.55
CA GLY A 13 17.16 -9.11 -13.55
C GLY A 13 15.87 -9.79 -13.96
N HIS A 14 15.85 -10.39 -15.15
CA HIS A 14 14.73 -11.22 -15.61
C HIS A 14 13.37 -10.49 -15.68
N ASN A 15 12.33 -11.24 -16.03
CA ASN A 15 10.93 -10.84 -15.88
C ASN A 15 10.05 -12.10 -15.73
N PHE A 16 8.74 -11.92 -15.49
CA PHE A 16 7.87 -13.07 -15.20
C PHE A 16 7.53 -13.95 -16.42
N GLN A 17 7.98 -13.58 -17.62
CA GLN A 17 7.94 -14.41 -18.83
C GLN A 17 9.32 -15.02 -19.17
N ALA A 18 10.42 -14.36 -18.80
CA ALA A 18 11.79 -14.87 -18.91
C ALA A 18 12.43 -14.95 -17.52
N THR A 19 11.93 -15.87 -16.69
CA THR A 19 12.29 -15.96 -15.27
C THR A 19 13.75 -16.34 -15.04
N GLY A 20 14.31 -15.85 -13.95
CA GLY A 20 15.62 -16.27 -13.45
C GLY A 20 15.61 -17.62 -12.74
N ALA A 21 16.65 -17.86 -11.97
CA ALA A 21 16.83 -19.04 -11.16
C ALA A 21 15.70 -19.21 -10.12
N VAL A 22 15.30 -20.47 -9.90
CA VAL A 22 14.33 -20.85 -8.86
C VAL A 22 14.89 -22.03 -8.08
N ALA A 23 14.96 -21.87 -6.75
CA ALA A 23 15.29 -22.93 -5.81
C ALA A 23 14.59 -22.66 -4.45
N LEU A 24 15.34 -22.41 -3.37
CA LEU A 24 14.76 -22.09 -2.05
C LEU A 24 14.13 -20.69 -2.00
N ILE A 25 14.53 -19.83 -2.93
CA ILE A 25 13.94 -18.53 -3.28
C ILE A 25 13.90 -18.40 -4.80
N GLY A 26 13.05 -17.52 -5.32
CA GLY A 26 12.97 -17.22 -6.75
C GLY A 26 13.67 -15.91 -7.07
N GLU A 27 14.70 -15.95 -7.92
CA GLU A 27 15.51 -14.79 -8.32
C GLU A 27 14.64 -13.61 -8.75
N THR A 28 13.77 -13.82 -9.75
CA THR A 28 12.89 -12.78 -10.31
C THR A 28 12.03 -12.05 -9.27
N SER A 29 11.65 -12.72 -8.19
CA SER A 29 10.86 -12.08 -7.13
C SER A 29 11.71 -11.35 -6.10
N GLU A 30 12.90 -11.86 -5.81
CA GLU A 30 13.79 -11.29 -4.80
C GLU A 30 14.63 -10.14 -5.35
N ASP A 31 15.01 -10.19 -6.64
CA ASP A 31 15.70 -9.07 -7.30
C ASP A 31 14.84 -7.80 -7.34
N ARG A 32 13.50 -7.92 -7.46
CA ARG A 32 12.58 -6.78 -7.44
C ARG A 32 12.65 -6.07 -6.10
N LYS A 33 12.58 -6.82 -5.01
CA LYS A 33 12.61 -6.27 -3.65
C LYS A 33 13.93 -5.56 -3.35
N VAL A 34 15.06 -6.15 -3.78
CA VAL A 34 16.38 -5.55 -3.60
C VAL A 34 16.54 -4.33 -4.50
N LYS A 35 16.17 -4.42 -5.78
CA LYS A 35 16.20 -3.29 -6.74
C LYS A 35 15.38 -2.11 -6.23
N ASP A 36 14.16 -2.35 -5.74
CA ASP A 36 13.30 -1.28 -5.20
C ASP A 36 13.97 -0.60 -4.00
N SER A 37 14.61 -1.38 -3.12
CA SER A 37 15.36 -0.86 -1.99
C SER A 37 16.58 -0.03 -2.44
N VAL A 38 17.35 -0.50 -3.41
CA VAL A 38 18.49 0.25 -4.00
C VAL A 38 18.03 1.60 -4.55
N ILE A 39 16.91 1.63 -5.28
CA ILE A 39 16.36 2.87 -5.85
C ILE A 39 16.03 3.87 -4.74
N VAL A 40 15.41 3.43 -3.65
CA VAL A 40 15.07 4.29 -2.51
C VAL A 40 16.33 4.95 -1.93
N TYR A 41 17.34 4.17 -1.54
CA TYR A 41 18.53 4.72 -0.90
C TYR A 41 19.37 5.60 -1.85
N LEU A 42 19.46 5.25 -3.14
CA LEU A 42 20.13 6.10 -4.10
C LEU A 42 19.38 7.44 -4.31
N ARG A 43 18.05 7.44 -4.32
CA ARG A 43 17.27 8.69 -4.41
C ARG A 43 17.44 9.57 -3.16
N GLN A 44 17.51 8.97 -1.97
CA GLN A 44 17.79 9.68 -0.72
C GLN A 44 19.14 10.40 -0.76
N GLU A 45 20.12 9.78 -1.41
CA GLU A 45 21.45 10.36 -1.62
C GLU A 45 21.51 11.37 -2.78
N GLY A 46 20.35 11.78 -3.30
CA GLY A 46 20.22 12.84 -4.30
C GLY A 46 20.55 12.41 -5.73
N TYR A 47 20.70 11.11 -5.98
CA TYR A 47 20.85 10.60 -7.35
C TYR A 47 19.51 10.62 -8.08
N GLN A 48 19.54 10.96 -9.36
CA GLN A 48 18.46 10.62 -10.27
C GLN A 48 18.56 9.11 -10.54
N VAL A 49 17.46 8.39 -10.34
CA VAL A 49 17.44 6.93 -10.50
C VAL A 49 16.30 6.52 -11.41
N LEU A 50 16.64 5.85 -12.51
CA LEU A 50 15.70 5.28 -13.46
C LEU A 50 15.62 3.76 -13.26
N ASP A 51 14.42 3.26 -13.03
CA ASP A 51 14.15 1.83 -13.10
C ASP A 51 14.05 1.42 -14.58
N VAL A 52 14.93 0.53 -15.02
CA VAL A 52 14.97 0.01 -16.40
C VAL A 52 14.56 -1.46 -16.47
N THR A 53 13.83 -1.94 -15.46
CA THR A 53 13.23 -3.27 -15.43
C THR A 53 12.07 -3.35 -16.43
N PRO A 54 12.07 -4.30 -17.39
CA PRO A 54 10.97 -4.45 -18.33
C PRO A 54 9.74 -5.10 -17.67
N GLY A 55 8.59 -4.95 -18.33
CA GLY A 55 7.43 -5.82 -18.11
C GLY A 55 7.67 -7.24 -18.66
N ASN A 56 6.60 -8.01 -18.83
CA ASN A 56 6.71 -9.38 -19.35
C ASN A 56 7.13 -9.41 -20.82
N CYS A 57 8.26 -10.06 -21.10
CA CYS A 57 8.79 -10.25 -22.44
C CYS A 57 9.78 -11.42 -22.52
N ASP A 58 10.16 -11.82 -23.73
CA ASP A 58 11.22 -12.82 -23.93
C ASP A 58 12.60 -12.34 -23.44
N GLN A 59 13.55 -13.28 -23.29
CA GLN A 59 14.88 -13.02 -22.74
C GLN A 59 15.72 -12.03 -23.55
N ILE A 60 15.56 -11.99 -24.88
CA ILE A 60 16.33 -11.08 -25.74
C ILE A 60 15.78 -9.67 -25.57
N THR A 61 14.45 -9.53 -25.58
CA THR A 61 13.77 -8.26 -25.34
C THR A 61 14.07 -7.71 -23.95
N ASP A 62 14.11 -8.58 -22.95
CA ASP A 62 14.41 -8.26 -21.54
C ASP A 62 15.75 -7.55 -21.37
N LEU A 63 16.81 -8.17 -21.88
CA LEU A 63 18.18 -7.64 -21.84
C LEU A 63 18.32 -6.37 -22.67
N ARG A 64 17.74 -6.34 -23.88
CA ARG A 64 17.83 -5.18 -24.78
C ARG A 64 17.08 -3.97 -24.23
N TYR A 65 15.94 -4.18 -23.57
CA TYR A 65 15.14 -3.10 -23.00
C TYR A 65 15.93 -2.33 -21.94
N GLY A 66 16.51 -3.05 -20.97
CA GLY A 66 17.26 -2.44 -19.86
C GLY A 66 18.43 -1.61 -20.34
N VAL A 67 19.24 -2.19 -21.25
CA VAL A 67 20.38 -1.49 -21.86
C VAL A 67 19.92 -0.27 -22.65
N ASN A 68 18.96 -0.42 -23.57
CA ASN A 68 18.50 0.69 -24.41
C ASN A 68 17.94 1.84 -23.57
N LYS A 69 17.16 1.56 -22.53
CA LYS A 69 16.61 2.61 -21.66
C LYS A 69 17.69 3.36 -20.88
N ALA A 70 18.73 2.66 -20.42
CA ALA A 70 19.86 3.29 -19.76
C ALA A 70 20.68 4.17 -20.71
N GLU A 71 20.92 3.70 -21.94
CA GLU A 71 21.60 4.47 -22.99
C GLU A 71 20.78 5.70 -23.41
N GLU A 72 19.50 5.52 -23.73
CA GLU A 72 18.57 6.60 -24.12
C GLU A 72 18.49 7.71 -23.06
N TRP A 73 18.48 7.32 -21.79
CA TRP A 73 18.41 8.27 -20.68
C TRP A 73 19.75 8.97 -20.38
N GLY A 74 20.85 8.45 -20.93
CA GLY A 74 22.21 8.90 -20.69
C GLY A 74 22.65 8.64 -19.25
N ALA A 75 22.44 7.42 -18.76
CA ALA A 75 22.88 7.01 -17.42
C ALA A 75 24.41 7.14 -17.26
N ASP A 76 24.85 7.52 -16.08
CA ASP A 76 26.28 7.60 -15.74
C ASP A 76 26.80 6.28 -15.12
N LEU A 77 25.90 5.39 -14.68
CA LEU A 77 26.15 4.06 -14.10
C LEU A 77 24.95 3.14 -14.34
N PHE A 78 25.21 1.87 -14.63
CA PHE A 78 24.21 0.81 -14.76
C PHE A 78 24.41 -0.27 -13.69
N ILE A 79 23.36 -0.57 -12.90
CA ILE A 79 23.38 -1.58 -11.85
C ILE A 79 22.27 -2.60 -12.11
N SER A 80 22.64 -3.86 -12.32
CA SER A 80 21.70 -4.97 -12.50
C SER A 80 21.71 -5.86 -11.27
N ILE A 81 20.54 -6.12 -10.67
CA ILE A 81 20.39 -6.93 -9.46
C ILE A 81 19.94 -8.33 -9.85
N HIS A 82 20.67 -9.34 -9.37
CA HIS A 82 20.49 -10.75 -9.67
C HIS A 82 20.71 -11.63 -8.43
N PHE A 83 20.33 -12.91 -8.53
CA PHE A 83 20.65 -13.94 -7.55
C PHE A 83 21.25 -15.16 -8.26
N ASP A 84 22.39 -15.64 -7.75
CA ASP A 84 23.19 -16.66 -8.42
C ASP A 84 22.54 -18.05 -8.26
N LYS A 85 22.95 -18.99 -9.11
CA LYS A 85 22.67 -20.43 -8.97
C LYS A 85 23.75 -21.23 -9.68
N ALA A 86 24.39 -22.15 -8.96
CA ALA A 86 25.41 -23.05 -9.50
C ALA A 86 25.01 -24.53 -9.44
N TYR A 87 24.10 -24.91 -8.54
CA TYR A 87 23.72 -26.30 -8.29
C TYR A 87 22.19 -26.47 -8.27
N ASP A 88 21.72 -27.72 -8.23
CA ASP A 88 20.31 -28.03 -7.99
C ASP A 88 19.93 -27.84 -6.52
N SER A 89 20.87 -28.11 -5.61
CA SER A 89 20.78 -27.78 -4.19
C SER A 89 22.18 -27.64 -3.60
N TYR A 90 22.34 -26.83 -2.55
CA TYR A 90 23.61 -26.68 -1.85
C TYR A 90 23.41 -26.51 -0.34
N ASN A 91 23.97 -27.41 0.47
CA ASN A 91 23.94 -27.27 1.92
C ASN A 91 25.18 -26.50 2.40
N GLY A 92 25.02 -25.22 2.73
CA GLY A 92 26.11 -24.36 3.17
C GLY A 92 26.04 -22.96 2.56
N ALA A 93 27.17 -22.25 2.62
CA ALA A 93 27.31 -20.87 2.12
C ALA A 93 28.13 -20.82 0.82
N LEU A 94 27.63 -20.08 -0.17
CA LEU A 94 28.33 -19.82 -1.43
C LEU A 94 28.72 -18.35 -1.57
N GLY A 95 27.82 -17.43 -1.21
CA GLY A 95 28.10 -16.00 -0.98
C GLY A 95 27.66 -15.04 -2.08
N THR A 96 28.06 -13.78 -1.92
CA THR A 96 27.76 -12.67 -2.83
C THR A 96 28.92 -12.41 -3.80
N GLY A 97 28.63 -11.93 -5.01
CA GLY A 97 29.64 -11.56 -6.01
C GLY A 97 29.17 -10.43 -6.93
N THR A 98 30.10 -9.83 -7.66
CA THR A 98 29.76 -8.87 -8.71
C THR A 98 30.46 -9.21 -10.02
N TRP A 99 29.80 -8.93 -11.14
CA TRP A 99 30.36 -9.08 -12.48
C TRP A 99 30.53 -7.72 -13.16
N ILE A 100 31.68 -7.55 -13.80
CA ILE A 100 32.02 -6.40 -14.64
C ILE A 100 32.59 -6.87 -16.00
N TYR A 101 32.61 -5.97 -16.98
CA TYR A 101 33.15 -6.31 -18.31
C TYR A 101 34.66 -6.60 -18.28
N GLY A 102 35.43 -5.73 -17.61
CA GLY A 102 36.89 -5.79 -17.49
C GLY A 102 37.40 -4.88 -16.38
N THR A 103 38.67 -5.08 -15.96
CA THR A 103 39.30 -4.35 -14.86
C THR A 103 39.86 -2.99 -15.30
N GLY A 104 40.26 -2.15 -14.34
CA GLY A 104 40.93 -0.86 -14.54
C GLY A 104 40.01 0.36 -14.67
N GLY A 105 38.69 0.16 -14.65
CA GLY A 105 37.70 1.22 -14.84
C GLY A 105 36.81 1.51 -13.62
N LYS A 106 35.92 2.51 -13.78
CA LYS A 106 34.93 2.89 -12.74
C LYS A 106 34.04 1.73 -12.30
N ALA A 107 33.68 0.83 -13.21
CA ALA A 107 32.85 -0.34 -12.90
C ALA A 107 33.50 -1.22 -11.81
N GLU A 108 34.81 -1.43 -11.86
CA GLU A 108 35.53 -2.23 -10.87
C GLU A 108 35.53 -1.56 -9.48
N VAL A 109 35.59 -0.22 -9.44
CA VAL A 109 35.52 0.54 -8.19
C VAL A 109 34.16 0.34 -7.52
N TYR A 110 33.07 0.53 -8.26
CA TYR A 110 31.71 0.34 -7.72
C TYR A 110 31.45 -1.12 -7.35
N ALA A 111 31.78 -2.06 -8.24
CA ALA A 111 31.60 -3.49 -7.99
C ALA A 111 32.30 -3.96 -6.72
N ARG A 112 33.55 -3.51 -6.51
CA ARG A 112 34.32 -3.86 -5.31
C ARG A 112 33.72 -3.28 -4.03
N ARG A 113 33.25 -2.03 -4.07
CA ARG A 113 32.59 -1.42 -2.92
C ARG A 113 31.27 -2.11 -2.59
N ILE A 114 30.45 -2.39 -3.60
CA ILE A 114 29.17 -3.09 -3.45
C ILE A 114 29.37 -4.47 -2.83
N VAL A 115 30.22 -5.33 -3.43
CA VAL A 115 30.40 -6.70 -2.93
C VAL A 115 31.00 -6.73 -1.52
N ASN A 116 31.89 -5.78 -1.19
CA ASN A 116 32.44 -5.63 0.15
C ASN A 116 31.39 -5.18 1.16
N SER A 117 30.52 -4.23 0.79
CA SER A 117 29.46 -3.73 1.66
C SER A 117 28.45 -4.83 1.97
N ILE A 118 27.93 -5.53 0.94
CA ILE A 118 27.00 -6.65 1.13
C ILE A 118 27.61 -7.71 2.04
N ALA A 119 28.83 -8.17 1.75
CA ALA A 119 29.47 -9.22 2.55
C ALA A 119 29.66 -8.80 4.01
N SER A 120 30.12 -7.57 4.25
CA SER A 120 30.40 -7.07 5.60
C SER A 120 29.12 -6.84 6.41
N GLY A 121 28.08 -6.26 5.80
CA GLY A 121 26.82 -5.96 6.50
C GLY A 121 25.92 -7.18 6.75
N THR A 122 26.11 -8.26 5.99
CA THR A 122 25.24 -9.45 6.05
C THR A 122 25.91 -10.66 6.68
N GLY A 123 27.22 -10.80 6.53
CA GLY A 123 27.96 -12.02 6.82
C GLY A 123 27.99 -13.02 5.65
N LEU A 124 27.45 -12.68 4.47
CA LEU A 124 27.59 -13.49 3.27
C LEU A 124 29.08 -13.61 2.88
N LYS A 125 29.48 -14.79 2.38
CA LYS A 125 30.84 -15.00 1.88
C LYS A 125 31.12 -14.05 0.71
N ASN A 126 32.20 -13.27 0.80
CA ASN A 126 32.61 -12.37 -0.27
C ASN A 126 33.30 -13.16 -1.40
N ARG A 127 32.70 -13.25 -2.59
CA ARG A 127 33.31 -13.87 -3.79
C ARG A 127 34.06 -12.87 -4.66
N GLY A 128 34.10 -11.61 -4.28
CA GLY A 128 34.80 -10.54 -4.96
C GLY A 128 34.18 -10.13 -6.30
N VAL A 129 34.94 -9.31 -7.02
CA VAL A 129 34.62 -8.84 -8.37
C VAL A 129 35.15 -9.83 -9.38
N LYS A 130 34.32 -10.18 -10.37
CA LYS A 130 34.66 -11.09 -11.46
C LYS A 130 34.46 -10.40 -12.81
N THR A 131 35.24 -10.82 -13.79
CA THR A 131 35.13 -10.31 -15.16
C THR A 131 34.42 -11.31 -16.06
N ASN A 132 33.44 -10.86 -16.83
CA ASN A 132 32.83 -11.65 -17.89
C ASN A 132 32.36 -10.77 -19.06
N SER A 133 33.20 -10.67 -20.09
CA SER A 133 32.93 -9.86 -21.29
C SER A 133 31.83 -10.43 -22.19
N LYS A 134 31.28 -11.62 -21.87
CA LYS A 134 30.19 -12.25 -22.63
C LYS A 134 28.79 -11.84 -22.13
N LEU A 135 28.67 -11.31 -20.92
CA LEU A 135 27.37 -10.91 -20.37
C LEU A 135 26.82 -9.71 -21.14
N TYR A 136 25.58 -9.82 -21.61
CA TYR A 136 25.00 -8.89 -22.56
C TYR A 136 24.97 -7.45 -22.03
N GLU A 137 24.49 -7.24 -20.80
CA GLU A 137 24.38 -5.90 -20.23
C GLU A 137 25.74 -5.24 -20.13
N LEU A 138 26.73 -5.95 -19.58
CA LEU A 138 28.10 -5.46 -19.43
C LEU A 138 28.79 -5.12 -20.76
N ARG A 139 28.46 -5.85 -21.82
CA ARG A 139 29.04 -5.67 -23.16
C ARG A 139 28.36 -4.55 -23.95
N ASN A 140 27.07 -4.30 -23.73
CA ASN A 140 26.27 -3.41 -24.56
C ASN A 140 25.93 -2.08 -23.89
N THR A 141 26.36 -1.85 -22.66
CA THR A 141 26.34 -0.52 -22.03
C THR A 141 27.60 0.28 -22.34
N SER A 142 27.45 1.55 -22.68
CA SER A 142 28.53 2.53 -22.85
C SER A 142 28.99 3.14 -21.52
N MET A 143 28.09 3.21 -20.53
CA MET A 143 28.41 3.61 -19.16
C MET A 143 29.02 2.44 -18.37
N PRO A 144 29.75 2.71 -17.27
CA PRO A 144 30.17 1.67 -16.34
C PRO A 144 28.97 0.82 -15.89
N ALA A 145 29.11 -0.51 -15.94
CA ALA A 145 28.06 -1.44 -15.58
C ALA A 145 28.53 -2.49 -14.58
N VAL A 146 27.65 -2.84 -13.63
CA VAL A 146 27.86 -3.88 -12.63
C VAL A 146 26.62 -4.76 -12.57
N ILE A 147 26.81 -6.08 -12.65
CA ILE A 147 25.79 -7.06 -12.26
C ILE A 147 26.13 -7.51 -10.84
N VAL A 148 25.14 -7.45 -9.95
CA VAL A 148 25.26 -7.82 -8.54
C VAL A 148 24.55 -9.15 -8.33
N GLU A 149 25.31 -10.17 -7.96
CA GLU A 149 24.80 -11.45 -7.50
C GLU A 149 24.65 -11.40 -5.98
N VAL A 150 23.43 -11.14 -5.50
CA VAL A 150 23.17 -10.89 -4.07
C VAL A 150 23.56 -12.10 -3.23
N CYS A 151 22.99 -13.26 -3.53
CA CYS A 151 23.37 -14.54 -2.96
C CYS A 151 22.86 -15.69 -3.84
N PHE A 152 23.17 -16.94 -3.48
CA PHE A 152 22.71 -18.12 -4.22
C PHE A 152 21.30 -18.54 -3.85
N CYS A 153 20.44 -18.77 -4.85
CA CYS A 153 19.04 -19.17 -4.65
C CYS A 153 18.88 -20.55 -3.98
N GLU A 154 19.87 -21.44 -4.15
CA GLU A 154 19.85 -22.84 -3.72
C GLU A 154 20.68 -23.14 -2.47
N ALA A 155 21.51 -22.19 -2.02
CA ALA A 155 22.40 -22.38 -0.89
C ALA A 155 21.70 -22.10 0.43
N THR A 156 21.58 -23.13 1.28
CA THR A 156 20.79 -23.06 2.53
C THR A 156 21.23 -21.94 3.47
N THR A 157 22.54 -21.70 3.60
CA THR A 157 23.06 -20.65 4.50
C THR A 157 22.89 -19.26 3.90
N ASP A 158 23.11 -19.10 2.60
CA ASP A 158 22.90 -17.84 1.88
C ASP A 158 21.45 -17.36 2.01
N VAL A 159 20.50 -18.27 1.73
CA VAL A 159 19.07 -17.98 1.79
C VAL A 159 18.62 -17.67 3.22
N ALA A 160 19.16 -18.38 4.22
CA ALA A 160 18.87 -18.08 5.62
C ALA A 160 19.38 -16.69 6.01
N ILE A 161 20.60 -16.31 5.61
CA ILE A 161 21.15 -14.97 5.84
C ILE A 161 20.30 -13.92 5.13
N TYR A 162 19.97 -14.12 3.85
CA TYR A 162 19.15 -13.20 3.08
C TYR A 162 17.77 -12.99 3.72
N LYS A 163 17.08 -14.07 4.12
CA LYS A 163 15.77 -13.98 4.80
C LYS A 163 15.86 -13.27 6.15
N ALA A 164 16.94 -13.49 6.91
CA ALA A 164 17.14 -12.84 8.21
C ALA A 164 17.47 -11.34 8.09
N LYS A 165 18.24 -10.95 7.07
CA LYS A 165 18.68 -9.57 6.84
C LYS A 165 17.65 -8.75 6.07
N GLY A 166 16.95 -9.39 5.13
CA GLY A 166 15.92 -8.80 4.30
C GLY A 166 16.46 -7.93 3.16
N PRO A 167 15.64 -7.70 2.12
CA PRO A 167 16.02 -6.96 0.91
C PRO A 167 16.36 -5.49 1.18
N LYS A 168 15.77 -4.89 2.21
CA LYS A 168 15.99 -3.48 2.57
C LYS A 168 17.45 -3.21 2.93
N LEU A 169 18.00 -3.96 3.87
CA LEU A 169 19.40 -3.83 4.27
C LEU A 169 20.35 -4.13 3.11
N ILE A 170 20.04 -5.13 2.28
CA ILE A 170 20.85 -5.42 1.08
C ILE A 170 20.86 -4.21 0.13
N GLY A 171 19.70 -3.60 -0.11
CA GLY A 171 19.60 -2.40 -0.95
C GLY A 171 20.38 -1.21 -0.40
N GLU A 172 20.35 -1.01 0.92
CA GLU A 172 21.16 -0.01 1.64
C GLU A 172 22.65 -0.23 1.40
N LEU A 173 23.14 -1.45 1.67
CA LEU A 173 24.56 -1.81 1.50
C LEU A 173 25.04 -1.64 0.04
N ILE A 174 24.20 -1.96 -0.94
CA ILE A 174 24.49 -1.71 -2.36
C ILE A 174 24.61 -0.20 -2.60
N ALA A 175 23.66 0.60 -2.10
CA ALA A 175 23.68 2.06 -2.26
C ALA A 175 24.89 2.68 -1.56
N GLU A 176 25.27 2.24 -0.36
CA GLU A 176 26.50 2.64 0.34
C GLU A 176 27.75 2.33 -0.48
N GLY A 177 27.78 1.14 -1.10
CA GLY A 177 28.86 0.75 -2.00
C GLY A 177 28.97 1.69 -3.22
N ILE A 178 27.84 2.14 -3.76
CA ILE A 178 27.80 3.09 -4.87
C ILE A 178 28.24 4.49 -4.42
N CYS A 179 27.69 4.97 -3.29
CA CYS A 179 27.95 6.30 -2.73
C CYS A 179 29.34 6.43 -2.11
N ASN A 180 29.97 5.30 -1.77
CA ASN A 180 31.24 5.21 -1.03
C ASN A 180 31.22 5.99 0.28
N LYS A 181 30.12 5.83 1.01
CA LYS A 181 29.95 6.30 2.37
C LYS A 181 28.88 5.44 3.02
N ASP A 182 28.99 5.28 4.32
CA ASP A 182 27.90 4.72 5.10
C ASP A 182 26.71 5.67 4.96
N ILE A 183 25.56 5.09 4.66
CA ILE A 183 24.29 5.81 4.68
C ILE A 183 23.84 5.62 6.14
N HIS A 184 24.53 6.31 7.06
CA HIS A 184 24.31 6.18 8.49
C HIS A 184 22.83 6.38 8.82
N THR A 185 22.18 5.29 9.21
CA THR A 185 20.94 5.32 9.97
C THR A 185 21.25 5.55 11.45
N ASP A 186 21.90 6.67 11.81
CA ASP A 186 21.87 7.21 13.19
C ASP A 186 20.46 7.70 13.59
N ASN A 187 19.48 7.43 12.73
CA ASN A 187 18.08 7.58 12.97
C ASN A 187 17.36 6.37 12.37
N THR A 188 16.93 5.44 13.24
CA THR A 188 15.47 5.23 13.26
C THR A 188 14.89 6.63 13.33
N PRO A 189 14.11 7.19 12.37
CA PRO A 189 13.71 8.56 12.55
C PRO A 189 12.76 8.68 13.75
N SER A 190 13.30 9.05 14.91
CA SER A 190 13.02 10.42 15.32
C SER A 190 13.45 11.32 14.17
N LEU A 191 12.51 11.51 13.24
CA LEU A 191 12.07 12.83 12.87
C LEU A 191 13.22 13.86 12.77
N THR A 192 13.86 13.97 11.60
CA THR A 192 14.91 14.97 11.34
C THR A 192 14.37 16.39 11.51
N PRO A 193 15.05 17.38 12.12
CA PRO A 193 14.64 18.77 11.92
C PRO A 193 15.41 19.28 10.70
N GLN A 194 15.03 18.91 9.48
CA GLN A 194 13.76 19.22 8.83
C GLN A 194 13.40 18.08 7.86
N ASP A 195 12.37 17.25 8.01
CA ASP A 195 11.16 17.33 8.82
C ASP A 195 10.97 16.05 9.63
N SER A 196 10.48 16.19 10.85
CA SER A 196 9.69 15.14 11.46
C SER A 196 8.63 14.76 10.43
N VAL A 197 8.65 13.55 9.84
CA VAL A 197 7.45 13.02 9.20
C VAL A 197 6.40 12.98 10.29
N SER A 198 5.64 14.06 10.37
CA SER A 198 4.63 14.26 11.37
C SER A 198 3.72 13.04 11.31
N LEU A 199 3.52 12.35 12.42
CA LEU A 199 2.53 11.28 12.49
C LEU A 199 1.13 11.87 12.62
N ASP A 200 0.93 13.13 12.25
CA ASP A 200 -0.36 13.77 12.40
C ASP A 200 -1.38 13.04 11.53
N GLY A 201 -2.45 12.61 12.20
CA GLY A 201 -3.47 11.78 11.61
C GLY A 201 -2.99 10.36 11.24
N PHE A 202 -1.84 9.89 11.76
CA PHE A 202 -1.47 8.48 11.75
C PHE A 202 -1.41 7.93 13.18
N TYR A 203 -2.31 7.02 13.54
CA TYR A 203 -2.40 6.46 14.89
C TYR A 203 -3.09 5.09 14.91
N GLU A 204 -2.86 4.31 15.96
CA GLU A 204 -3.62 3.07 16.19
C GLU A 204 -5.09 3.40 16.44
N SER A 205 -5.98 2.80 15.66
CA SER A 205 -7.42 3.06 15.71
C SER A 205 -8.15 1.93 16.40
N SER A 206 -9.19 2.26 17.17
CA SER A 206 -10.17 1.29 17.68
C SER A 206 -11.26 0.96 16.66
N GLU A 207 -11.26 1.60 15.50
CA GLU A 207 -12.20 1.32 14.41
C GLU A 207 -11.92 -0.06 13.83
N THR A 208 -12.93 -0.92 13.85
CA THR A 208 -12.86 -2.31 13.36
C THR A 208 -13.75 -2.56 12.16
N ARG A 209 -14.61 -1.59 11.79
CA ARG A 209 -15.42 -1.68 10.58
C ARG A 209 -14.53 -1.69 9.34
N THR A 210 -15.09 -2.15 8.23
CA THR A 210 -14.51 -2.10 6.89
C THR A 210 -15.65 -1.86 5.89
N ASN A 211 -15.38 -1.16 4.79
CA ASN A 211 -16.37 -0.85 3.75
C ASN A 211 -15.81 -0.98 2.32
N ALA A 212 -14.54 -1.38 2.19
CA ALA A 212 -13.89 -1.58 0.91
C ALA A 212 -12.73 -2.59 1.01
N THR A 213 -12.29 -3.06 -0.14
CA THR A 213 -11.13 -3.93 -0.32
C THR A 213 -10.14 -3.27 -1.28
N ILE A 214 -8.84 -3.29 -0.96
CA ILE A 214 -7.81 -2.86 -1.91
C ILE A 214 -7.65 -3.89 -3.02
N VAL A 215 -7.63 -3.44 -4.27
CA VAL A 215 -7.48 -4.28 -5.47
C VAL A 215 -6.31 -3.83 -6.34
N GLY A 216 -5.94 -4.68 -7.30
CA GLY A 216 -4.81 -4.44 -8.21
C GLY A 216 -3.45 -4.86 -7.64
N GLU A 217 -2.43 -4.84 -8.48
CA GLU A 217 -1.08 -5.30 -8.13
C GLU A 217 -0.30 -4.29 -7.28
N GLY A 218 0.62 -4.80 -6.45
CA GLY A 218 1.50 -3.99 -5.61
C GLY A 218 0.86 -3.48 -4.32
N ARG A 219 1.67 -2.77 -3.53
CA ARG A 219 1.27 -2.18 -2.25
C ARG A 219 0.88 -0.71 -2.43
N ILE A 220 0.07 -0.18 -1.54
CA ILE A 220 -0.23 1.26 -1.45
C ILE A 220 0.60 1.83 -0.30
N GLU A 221 1.32 2.93 -0.55
CA GLU A 221 2.04 3.67 0.49
C GLU A 221 1.07 4.43 1.38
N VAL A 222 1.27 4.34 2.70
CA VAL A 222 0.49 5.09 3.69
C VAL A 222 1.11 6.47 3.90
N LEU A 223 0.27 7.49 4.02
CA LEU A 223 0.63 8.90 4.21
C LEU A 223 0.13 9.43 5.55
N ASN A 224 0.72 10.53 6.02
CA ASN A 224 0.17 11.39 7.08
C ASN A 224 -0.84 12.41 6.51
N LYS A 225 -1.46 13.22 7.37
CA LYS A 225 -2.46 14.23 6.95
C LYS A 225 -1.91 15.31 6.00
N ASN A 226 -0.59 15.45 5.92
CA ASN A 226 0.11 16.42 5.07
C ASN A 226 0.57 15.76 3.75
N CYS A 227 0.05 14.58 3.40
CA CYS A 227 0.44 13.79 2.23
C CYS A 227 1.91 13.38 2.20
N GLN A 228 2.55 13.25 3.36
CA GLN A 228 3.92 12.77 3.46
C GLN A 228 3.91 11.27 3.78
N PRO A 229 4.71 10.44 3.07
CA PRO A 229 4.80 9.01 3.34
C PRO A 229 5.15 8.67 4.78
N ILE A 230 4.37 7.78 5.41
CA ILE A 230 4.70 7.17 6.69
C ILE A 230 5.70 6.03 6.44
N PRO A 231 6.93 6.10 6.97
CA PRO A 231 7.97 5.13 6.68
C PRO A 231 7.58 3.68 7.02
N ASN A 232 7.78 2.77 6.06
CA ASN A 232 7.52 1.33 6.18
C ASN A 232 6.07 0.96 6.50
N ARG A 233 5.10 1.82 6.17
CA ARG A 233 3.67 1.53 6.30
C ARG A 233 3.06 1.42 4.91
N TYR A 234 2.42 0.28 4.68
CA TYR A 234 1.80 -0.06 3.41
C TYR A 234 0.47 -0.76 3.64
N ILE A 235 -0.43 -0.62 2.67
CA ILE A 235 -1.65 -1.42 2.57
C ILE A 235 -1.44 -2.44 1.45
N ASP A 236 -1.64 -3.72 1.74
CA ASP A 236 -1.48 -4.81 0.80
C ASP A 236 -2.74 -4.98 -0.08
N SER A 237 -2.56 -5.54 -1.27
CA SER A 237 -3.70 -5.95 -2.09
C SER A 237 -4.53 -6.99 -1.34
N LEU A 238 -5.86 -6.92 -1.48
CA LEU A 238 -6.86 -7.70 -0.75
C LEU A 238 -7.06 -7.33 0.72
N ASP A 239 -6.34 -6.35 1.26
CA ASP A 239 -6.66 -5.83 2.59
C ASP A 239 -8.06 -5.21 2.59
N ARG A 240 -8.88 -5.63 3.55
CA ARG A 240 -10.13 -4.93 3.86
C ARG A 240 -9.83 -3.69 4.68
N ILE A 241 -10.29 -2.55 4.19
CA ILE A 241 -10.08 -1.24 4.80
C ILE A 241 -11.42 -0.57 5.12
N PHE A 242 -11.36 0.47 5.94
CA PHE A 242 -12.44 1.40 6.16
C PHE A 242 -12.07 2.74 5.57
N VAL A 243 -12.67 3.09 4.43
CA VAL A 243 -12.55 4.43 3.86
C VAL A 243 -13.42 5.36 4.69
N LEU A 244 -12.77 6.33 5.33
CA LEU A 244 -13.40 7.38 6.13
C LEU A 244 -13.86 8.50 5.22
N GLY A 245 -12.99 9.01 4.35
CA GLY A 245 -13.33 10.13 3.46
C GLY A 245 -12.35 10.28 2.29
N ILE A 246 -12.74 11.05 1.30
CA ILE A 246 -12.01 11.31 0.05
C ILE A 246 -11.95 12.82 -0.10
N TYR A 247 -10.74 13.36 -0.11
CA TYR A 247 -10.52 14.80 -0.02
C TYR A 247 -9.68 15.27 -1.23
N PRO A 248 -10.31 15.54 -2.39
CA PRO A 248 -9.60 15.83 -3.63
C PRO A 248 -8.75 17.09 -3.57
N SER A 249 -9.26 18.13 -2.92
CA SER A 249 -8.54 19.37 -2.71
C SER A 249 -7.28 19.20 -1.84
N LEU A 250 -7.27 18.16 -0.99
CA LEU A 250 -6.13 17.81 -0.15
C LEU A 250 -5.28 16.66 -0.75
N LYS A 251 -5.70 16.08 -1.88
CA LYS A 251 -5.04 15.00 -2.62
C LYS A 251 -4.87 13.70 -1.84
N PHE A 252 -5.79 13.37 -0.94
CA PHE A 252 -5.73 12.13 -0.19
C PHE A 252 -7.09 11.46 0.02
N ILE A 253 -7.03 10.19 0.41
CA ILE A 253 -8.15 9.40 0.92
C ILE A 253 -7.78 9.01 2.35
N GLU A 254 -8.68 9.27 3.29
CA GLU A 254 -8.54 8.94 4.71
C GLU A 254 -9.09 7.53 4.96
N VAL A 255 -8.29 6.68 5.62
CA VAL A 255 -8.58 5.26 5.76
C VAL A 255 -8.21 4.73 7.16
N VAL A 256 -8.87 3.64 7.55
CA VAL A 256 -8.37 2.72 8.58
C VAL A 256 -8.02 1.39 7.92
N TYR A 257 -6.82 0.88 8.17
CA TYR A 257 -6.33 -0.34 7.54
C TYR A 257 -5.68 -1.31 8.55
N PRO A 258 -5.71 -2.63 8.27
CA PRO A 258 -5.10 -3.63 9.13
C PRO A 258 -3.58 -3.71 8.91
N ALA A 259 -2.81 -3.78 9.99
CA ALA A 259 -1.38 -4.11 9.93
C ALA A 259 -0.94 -4.79 11.23
N SER A 260 -0.19 -5.90 11.12
CA SER A 260 0.41 -6.60 12.27
C SER A 260 -0.59 -6.93 13.39
N GLY A 261 -1.82 -7.32 13.03
CA GLY A 261 -2.88 -7.67 13.99
C GLY A 261 -3.56 -6.49 14.69
N LYS A 262 -3.35 -5.26 14.21
CA LYS A 262 -3.95 -4.01 14.72
C LYS A 262 -4.56 -3.19 13.59
N MET A 263 -5.40 -2.22 13.93
CA MET A 263 -5.98 -1.26 12.99
C MET A 263 -5.28 0.09 13.12
N TYR A 264 -5.02 0.77 12.02
CA TYR A 264 -4.36 2.08 11.99
C TYR A 264 -5.13 3.07 11.14
N HIS A 265 -5.36 4.26 11.70
CA HIS A 265 -5.80 5.44 10.94
C HIS A 265 -4.64 5.97 10.12
N ALA A 266 -4.92 6.37 8.87
CA ALA A 266 -3.93 6.72 7.86
C ALA A 266 -4.56 7.51 6.71
N TYR A 267 -3.70 7.99 5.81
CA TYR A 267 -4.09 8.53 4.52
C TYR A 267 -3.42 7.74 3.39
N ILE A 268 -3.98 7.78 2.18
CA ILE A 268 -3.35 7.29 0.95
C ILE A 268 -3.52 8.32 -0.16
N ASP A 269 -2.62 8.32 -1.13
CA ASP A 269 -2.70 9.25 -2.27
C ASP A 269 -4.01 9.02 -3.04
N ILE A 270 -4.68 10.11 -3.43
CA ILE A 270 -5.95 10.05 -4.16
C ILE A 270 -5.85 9.33 -5.51
N GLU A 271 -4.67 9.25 -6.11
CA GLU A 271 -4.42 8.46 -7.32
C GLU A 271 -4.69 6.96 -7.10
N ASN A 272 -4.76 6.49 -5.85
CA ASN A 272 -5.14 5.11 -5.52
C ASN A 272 -6.66 4.89 -5.44
N TYR A 273 -7.52 5.89 -5.72
CA TYR A 273 -8.97 5.72 -5.66
C TYR A 273 -9.48 4.55 -6.51
N ASN A 274 -8.91 4.39 -7.72
CA ASN A 274 -9.26 3.29 -8.62
C ASN A 274 -8.83 1.89 -8.12
N ARG A 275 -8.03 1.84 -7.04
CA ARG A 275 -7.62 0.61 -6.35
C ARG A 275 -8.54 0.25 -5.19
N ILE A 276 -9.62 1.00 -4.96
CA ILE A 276 -10.57 0.76 -3.88
C ILE A 276 -11.84 0.13 -4.46
N SER A 277 -12.07 -1.13 -4.12
CA SER A 277 -13.32 -1.83 -4.41
C SER A 277 -14.27 -1.71 -3.21
N PHE A 278 -15.22 -0.79 -3.26
CA PHE A 278 -16.25 -0.62 -2.23
C PHE A 278 -17.19 -1.81 -2.15
N ASP A 279 -17.66 -2.17 -0.94
CA ASP A 279 -18.55 -3.32 -0.75
C ASP A 279 -19.86 -3.18 -1.57
N TYR A 280 -20.40 -1.96 -1.67
CA TYR A 280 -21.56 -1.61 -2.49
C TYR A 280 -21.15 -0.79 -3.72
N HIS A 281 -20.13 -1.24 -4.47
CA HIS A 281 -19.59 -0.50 -5.59
C HIS A 281 -20.67 -0.09 -6.62
N PHE A 282 -20.86 1.22 -6.78
CA PHE A 282 -21.91 1.84 -7.61
C PHE A 282 -23.35 1.40 -7.31
N GLY A 283 -23.63 0.90 -6.10
CA GLY A 283 -24.97 0.44 -5.71
C GLY A 283 -26.00 1.55 -5.53
N TYR A 284 -25.58 2.78 -5.20
CA TYR A 284 -26.48 3.91 -5.01
C TYR A 284 -26.89 4.52 -6.36
N HIS A 285 -28.19 4.69 -6.54
CA HIS A 285 -28.81 5.32 -7.72
C HIS A 285 -29.88 6.31 -7.27
N ASN A 286 -29.70 7.61 -7.52
CA ASN A 286 -30.77 8.57 -7.21
C ASN A 286 -31.94 8.45 -8.20
N ASP A 287 -33.14 8.57 -7.66
CA ASP A 287 -34.45 8.17 -8.20
C ASP A 287 -35.08 9.22 -9.12
N GLY A 288 -34.27 9.84 -9.97
CA GLY A 288 -34.74 10.81 -10.98
C GLY A 288 -34.74 12.27 -10.53
N GLY A 289 -34.48 12.55 -9.25
CA GLY A 289 -34.30 13.90 -8.69
C GLY A 289 -32.83 14.22 -8.35
N ASP A 290 -32.57 15.50 -8.09
CA ASP A 290 -31.26 15.97 -7.65
C ASP A 290 -30.95 15.43 -6.24
N THR A 291 -29.74 14.87 -6.07
CA THR A 291 -29.24 14.48 -4.75
C THR A 291 -28.31 15.57 -4.22
N TYR A 292 -28.69 16.12 -3.08
CA TYR A 292 -27.91 17.10 -2.35
C TYR A 292 -26.90 16.41 -1.44
N VAL A 293 -25.65 16.88 -1.48
CA VAL A 293 -24.49 16.31 -0.79
C VAL A 293 -23.84 17.37 0.11
N TRP A 294 -23.50 16.97 1.33
CA TRP A 294 -22.77 17.79 2.31
C TRP A 294 -21.48 17.09 2.73
N TRP A 295 -20.39 17.83 2.95
CA TRP A 295 -19.14 17.25 3.44
C TRP A 295 -19.15 16.96 4.94
N ASN A 296 -20.08 17.56 5.70
CA ASN A 296 -20.27 17.32 7.12
C ASN A 296 -21.70 16.86 7.42
N SER A 297 -21.85 15.78 8.19
CA SER A 297 -23.15 15.25 8.61
C SER A 297 -23.97 16.21 9.45
N ASP A 298 -23.32 17.09 10.22
CA ASP A 298 -24.01 18.07 11.09
C ASP A 298 -24.62 19.23 10.29
N ASP A 299 -24.19 19.42 9.05
CA ASP A 299 -24.69 20.48 8.18
C ASP A 299 -25.92 20.06 7.38
N VAL A 300 -26.24 18.76 7.36
CA VAL A 300 -27.38 18.22 6.63
C VAL A 300 -28.68 18.74 7.24
N ASN A 301 -29.43 19.52 6.45
CA ASN A 301 -30.62 20.30 6.82
C ASN A 301 -30.37 21.58 7.65
N GLU A 302 -29.13 21.87 8.00
CA GLU A 302 -28.78 23.11 8.71
C GLU A 302 -28.18 24.16 7.77
N LYS A 303 -27.53 23.72 6.67
CA LYS A 303 -26.91 24.59 5.67
C LYS A 303 -27.26 24.18 4.24
N GLU A 304 -26.99 25.08 3.30
CA GLU A 304 -27.01 24.77 1.87
C GLU A 304 -26.01 23.65 1.52
N PRO A 305 -26.31 22.81 0.51
CA PRO A 305 -25.46 21.69 0.12
C PRO A 305 -24.17 22.14 -0.56
N ASP A 306 -23.10 21.37 -0.33
CA ASP A 306 -21.79 21.59 -0.95
C ASP A 306 -21.76 21.14 -2.42
N GLU A 307 -22.55 20.10 -2.75
CA GLU A 307 -22.54 19.49 -4.07
C GLU A 307 -23.93 18.92 -4.44
N ILE A 308 -24.24 18.90 -5.74
CA ILE A 308 -25.50 18.39 -6.28
C ILE A 308 -25.19 17.34 -7.34
N LEU A 309 -25.69 16.12 -7.12
CA LEU A 309 -25.61 15.03 -8.10
C LEU A 309 -26.88 15.00 -8.93
N LEU A 310 -26.70 15.06 -10.25
CA LEU A 310 -27.79 15.01 -11.22
C LEU A 310 -28.56 13.68 -11.15
N PRO A 311 -29.80 13.61 -11.66
CA PRO A 311 -30.59 12.38 -11.69
C PRO A 311 -29.88 11.17 -12.32
N ASN A 312 -30.12 9.98 -11.77
CA ASN A 312 -29.53 8.69 -12.16
C ASN A 312 -28.00 8.59 -11.99
N TYR A 313 -27.40 9.47 -11.20
CA TYR A 313 -26.00 9.36 -10.79
C TYR A 313 -25.75 8.04 -10.06
N LYS A 314 -24.59 7.45 -10.32
CA LYS A 314 -24.12 6.25 -9.63
C LYS A 314 -23.09 6.62 -8.58
N ALA A 315 -23.28 6.12 -7.37
CA ALA A 315 -22.34 6.30 -6.27
C ALA A 315 -22.14 4.99 -5.51
N SER A 316 -21.05 4.89 -4.76
CA SER A 316 -20.80 3.77 -3.85
C SER A 316 -21.12 4.20 -2.41
N PRO A 317 -22.12 3.59 -1.76
CA PRO A 317 -22.36 3.72 -0.33
C PRO A 317 -21.13 3.35 0.51
N MET A 318 -20.86 4.12 1.57
CA MET A 318 -19.72 3.90 2.46
C MET A 318 -20.18 3.49 3.87
N TYR A 319 -20.69 4.45 4.65
CA TYR A 319 -21.13 4.25 6.03
C TYR A 319 -22.06 5.40 6.45
N ARG A 320 -22.59 5.36 7.68
CA ARG A 320 -23.41 6.45 8.21
C ARG A 320 -22.77 7.16 9.39
N THR A 321 -23.12 8.43 9.51
CA THR A 321 -22.84 9.27 10.68
C THR A 321 -24.09 10.10 10.94
N ASN A 322 -24.55 10.12 12.19
CA ASN A 322 -25.75 10.87 12.59
C ASN A 322 -27.00 10.48 11.75
N GLY A 323 -27.06 9.24 11.28
CA GLY A 323 -28.14 8.71 10.44
C GLY A 323 -28.03 9.01 8.94
N TRP A 324 -27.13 9.91 8.52
CA TRP A 324 -26.92 10.27 7.11
C TRP A 324 -25.98 9.30 6.42
N LEU A 325 -26.32 8.91 5.19
CA LEU A 325 -25.48 8.03 4.37
C LEU A 325 -24.35 8.84 3.74
N ARG A 326 -23.10 8.43 3.99
CA ARG A 326 -21.94 8.88 3.24
C ARG A 326 -21.79 8.04 1.97
N ILE A 327 -21.63 8.69 0.84
CA ILE A 327 -21.42 8.07 -0.48
C ILE A 327 -20.15 8.61 -1.12
N THR A 328 -19.51 7.82 -1.97
CA THR A 328 -18.45 8.27 -2.87
C THR A 328 -18.89 8.21 -4.32
N PHE A 329 -18.47 9.17 -5.12
CA PHE A 329 -18.85 9.35 -6.51
C PHE A 329 -17.71 9.97 -7.31
N TYR A 330 -17.77 9.85 -8.64
CA TYR A 330 -16.96 10.70 -9.50
C TYR A 330 -17.70 12.01 -9.73
N ARG A 331 -16.98 13.10 -9.93
CA ARG A 331 -17.53 14.37 -10.42
C ARG A 331 -17.63 14.35 -11.94
N ALA A 332 -18.29 15.36 -12.50
CA ALA A 332 -18.38 15.51 -13.96
C ALA A 332 -17.01 15.68 -14.63
N ASP A 333 -16.01 16.19 -13.90
CA ASP A 333 -14.62 16.33 -14.36
C ASP A 333 -13.80 15.02 -14.22
N GLY A 334 -14.39 13.95 -13.68
CA GLY A 334 -13.74 12.66 -13.46
C GLY A 334 -12.97 12.54 -12.16
N ASN A 335 -12.91 13.57 -11.31
CA ASN A 335 -12.28 13.47 -10.00
C ASN A 335 -13.20 12.76 -9.00
N PRO A 336 -12.70 11.80 -8.20
CA PRO A 336 -13.51 11.20 -7.14
C PRO A 336 -13.80 12.23 -6.05
N SER A 337 -14.91 12.08 -5.32
CA SER A 337 -15.25 12.83 -4.12
C SER A 337 -16.21 12.02 -3.27
N ASP A 338 -16.51 12.51 -2.07
CA ASP A 338 -17.56 11.94 -1.23
C ASP A 338 -18.45 13.00 -0.58
N GLY A 339 -19.51 12.54 0.07
CA GLY A 339 -20.23 13.31 1.08
C GLY A 339 -21.48 12.62 1.60
N TYR A 340 -22.14 13.26 2.56
CA TYR A 340 -23.38 12.84 3.19
C TYR A 340 -24.58 13.27 2.37
N VAL A 341 -25.51 12.35 2.12
CA VAL A 341 -26.77 12.63 1.42
C VAL A 341 -27.93 12.77 2.40
N ARG A 342 -28.74 13.81 2.19
CA ARG A 342 -30.01 13.99 2.90
C ARG A 342 -31.05 12.94 2.53
N TYR A 343 -31.04 12.49 1.27
CA TYR A 343 -32.08 11.64 0.72
C TYR A 343 -31.49 10.49 -0.09
N GLU A 344 -31.99 9.30 0.19
CA GLU A 344 -31.66 8.07 -0.53
C GLU A 344 -32.72 7.71 -1.58
N GLY A 345 -33.70 8.57 -1.86
CA GLY A 345 -34.73 8.22 -2.81
C GLY A 345 -35.77 7.23 -2.30
N GLU A 346 -36.62 6.81 -3.23
CA GLU A 346 -37.36 5.54 -3.26
C GLU A 346 -36.47 4.36 -3.65
N GLN A 347 -35.16 4.40 -3.34
CA GLN A 347 -34.27 3.29 -3.66
C GLN A 347 -34.81 1.97 -3.08
N THR A 348 -34.90 0.97 -3.96
CA THR A 348 -35.37 -0.38 -3.64
C THR A 348 -34.44 -1.09 -2.67
N GLU A 349 -33.16 -0.76 -2.75
CA GLU A 349 -32.13 -1.23 -1.84
C GLU A 349 -31.75 -0.10 -0.88
N ARG A 350 -31.69 -0.44 0.40
CA ARG A 350 -31.20 0.46 1.43
C ARG A 350 -29.87 -0.06 1.94
N PHE A 351 -28.86 0.81 1.99
CA PHE A 351 -27.51 0.45 2.39
C PHE A 351 -27.37 0.48 3.91
N TYR A 352 -28.07 -0.45 4.56
CA TYR A 352 -27.95 -0.75 5.98
C TYR A 352 -27.45 -2.17 6.14
N LYS A 353 -26.66 -2.42 7.17
CA LYS A 353 -26.40 -3.80 7.58
C LYS A 353 -27.67 -4.36 8.22
N LYS A 354 -27.97 -5.63 7.97
CA LYS A 354 -29.07 -6.32 8.65
C LYS A 354 -28.55 -6.92 9.94
N GLY A 355 -29.39 -6.93 10.96
CA GLY A 355 -29.07 -7.52 12.26
C GLY A 355 -30.23 -8.37 12.77
N GLU A 356 -29.90 -9.46 13.44
CA GLU A 356 -30.85 -10.32 14.16
C GLU A 356 -30.57 -10.26 15.65
N VAL A 357 -31.62 -10.12 16.47
CA VAL A 357 -31.50 -10.16 17.94
C VAL A 357 -31.15 -11.57 18.41
N VAL A 358 -29.98 -11.72 19.02
CA VAL A 358 -29.45 -13.00 19.52
C VAL A 358 -29.12 -12.94 21.01
N ASN A 359 -29.02 -14.10 21.65
CA ASN A 359 -28.61 -14.24 23.06
C ASN A 359 -29.50 -13.49 24.06
N VAL A 360 -30.78 -13.31 23.73
CA VAL A 360 -31.80 -12.62 24.55
C VAL A 360 -32.93 -13.60 24.85
N ARG A 361 -33.33 -13.70 26.14
CA ARG A 361 -34.40 -14.63 26.57
C ARG A 361 -35.81 -14.04 26.50
N THR A 362 -35.96 -12.74 26.76
CA THR A 362 -37.28 -12.09 26.87
C THR A 362 -37.39 -10.90 25.93
N SER A 363 -36.57 -9.87 26.13
CA SER A 363 -36.50 -8.73 25.22
C SER A 363 -35.17 -7.99 25.36
N LEU A 364 -34.75 -7.34 24.26
CA LEU A 364 -33.60 -6.44 24.22
C LEU A 364 -34.09 -5.02 24.35
N THR A 365 -33.64 -4.29 25.37
CA THR A 365 -34.04 -2.89 25.57
C THR A 365 -33.43 -1.98 24.51
N VAL A 366 -34.27 -1.17 23.86
CA VAL A 366 -33.86 -0.08 22.97
C VAL A 366 -33.81 1.22 23.76
N ARG A 367 -32.70 1.95 23.65
CA ARG A 367 -32.37 3.14 24.46
C ARG A 367 -32.24 4.40 23.60
N LYS A 368 -32.44 5.56 24.23
CA LYS A 368 -32.33 6.86 23.55
C LYS A 368 -30.89 7.21 23.13
N GLY A 369 -29.89 6.62 23.76
CA GLY A 369 -28.47 6.85 23.48
C GLY A 369 -27.59 5.63 23.74
N PRO A 370 -26.32 5.66 23.34
CA PRO A 370 -25.39 4.54 23.38
C PRO A 370 -24.84 4.31 24.80
N GLY A 371 -25.66 3.74 25.69
CA GLY A 371 -25.27 3.48 27.07
C GLY A 371 -26.45 3.05 27.95
N THR A 372 -26.15 2.35 29.05
CA THR A 372 -27.17 1.90 30.01
C THR A 372 -27.77 3.03 30.85
N ASN A 373 -27.13 4.20 30.86
CA ASN A 373 -27.59 5.42 31.52
C ASN A 373 -28.68 6.18 30.73
N TYR A 374 -28.86 5.88 29.44
CA TYR A 374 -29.91 6.50 28.63
C TYR A 374 -31.27 5.86 28.86
N SER A 375 -32.32 6.68 28.77
CA SER A 375 -33.72 6.27 28.95
C SER A 375 -34.14 5.18 27.96
N ASN A 376 -34.95 4.23 28.43
CA ASN A 376 -35.56 3.18 27.62
C ASN A 376 -36.64 3.80 26.72
N ILE A 377 -36.62 3.50 25.43
CA ILE A 377 -37.57 4.02 24.42
C ILE A 377 -38.31 2.93 23.65
N GLY A 378 -37.92 1.66 23.86
CA GLY A 378 -38.57 0.49 23.26
C GLY A 378 -37.89 -0.82 23.65
N SER A 379 -38.29 -1.88 22.97
CA SER A 379 -37.74 -3.23 23.13
C SER A 379 -37.82 -4.00 21.81
N LEU A 380 -36.92 -4.97 21.62
CA LEU A 380 -36.94 -5.93 20.53
C LEU A 380 -37.12 -7.35 21.08
N GLU A 381 -37.81 -8.20 20.33
CA GLU A 381 -38.01 -9.61 20.65
C GLU A 381 -36.82 -10.49 20.21
N PRO A 382 -36.64 -11.69 20.81
CA PRO A 382 -35.65 -12.64 20.33
C PRO A 382 -35.86 -12.99 18.85
N ASN A 383 -34.77 -13.03 18.08
CA ASN A 383 -34.74 -13.27 16.62
C ASN A 383 -35.43 -12.16 15.78
N GLU A 384 -35.79 -11.02 16.37
CA GLU A 384 -36.32 -9.89 15.61
C GLU A 384 -35.21 -9.30 14.72
N ASN A 385 -35.59 -8.96 13.48
CA ASN A 385 -34.68 -8.33 12.53
C ASN A 385 -34.73 -6.81 12.63
N VAL A 386 -33.55 -6.19 12.53
CA VAL A 386 -33.36 -4.76 12.56
C VAL A 386 -32.44 -4.30 11.42
N ASP A 387 -32.58 -3.03 11.06
CA ASP A 387 -31.61 -2.35 10.21
C ASP A 387 -30.58 -1.68 11.12
N ILE A 388 -29.32 -2.11 11.02
CA ILE A 388 -28.18 -1.50 11.72
C ILE A 388 -27.76 -0.27 10.93
N LEU A 389 -28.05 0.90 11.50
CA LEU A 389 -27.76 2.19 10.89
C LEU A 389 -26.31 2.60 11.15
N GLU A 390 -25.82 2.39 12.38
CA GLU A 390 -24.51 2.85 12.84
C GLU A 390 -24.06 2.03 14.07
N MET A 391 -22.76 1.96 14.31
CA MET A 391 -22.18 1.43 15.55
C MET A 391 -21.40 2.53 16.26
N ILE A 392 -21.67 2.74 17.55
CA ILE A 392 -20.98 3.70 18.42
C ILE A 392 -20.49 2.95 19.65
N GLY A 393 -19.18 2.71 19.73
CA GLY A 393 -18.59 1.87 20.77
C GLY A 393 -19.23 0.48 20.76
N GLU A 394 -19.75 0.02 21.90
CA GLU A 394 -20.41 -1.28 22.03
C GLU A 394 -21.94 -1.26 21.76
N TRP A 395 -22.42 -0.26 21.02
CA TRP A 395 -23.86 -0.05 20.77
C TRP A 395 -24.16 0.10 19.29
N TYR A 396 -25.20 -0.57 18.80
CA TYR A 396 -25.79 -0.30 17.50
C TYR A 396 -26.91 0.70 17.61
N HIS A 397 -26.91 1.71 16.75
CA HIS A 397 -28.09 2.48 16.41
C HIS A 397 -28.88 1.70 15.35
N VAL A 398 -30.10 1.31 15.69
CA VAL A 398 -30.93 0.42 14.87
C VAL A 398 -32.24 1.09 14.51
N GLU A 399 -32.74 0.81 13.32
CA GLU A 399 -34.14 1.04 12.94
C GLU A 399 -34.89 -0.29 13.06
N TYR A 400 -36.05 -0.23 13.71
CA TYR A 400 -36.88 -1.40 13.98
C TYR A 400 -38.36 -1.07 13.81
N ASN A 401 -39.14 -2.11 13.51
CA ASN A 401 -40.57 -1.95 13.27
C ASN A 401 -41.33 -1.86 14.59
N THR A 402 -42.36 -1.02 14.63
CA THR A 402 -43.34 -0.98 15.71
C THR A 402 -44.75 -0.86 15.14
N ASN A 403 -45.76 -1.08 15.98
CA ASN A 403 -47.17 -0.90 15.60
C ASN A 403 -47.51 0.53 15.15
N LYS A 404 -46.63 1.51 15.40
CA LYS A 404 -46.79 2.92 15.00
C LYS A 404 -45.81 3.34 13.90
N GLY A 405 -45.29 2.37 13.16
CA GLY A 405 -44.26 2.58 12.14
C GLY A 405 -42.86 2.32 12.68
N ARG A 406 -41.85 2.75 11.93
CA ARG A 406 -40.45 2.49 12.29
C ARG A 406 -39.99 3.45 13.38
N LYS A 407 -39.17 2.92 14.29
CA LYS A 407 -38.49 3.72 15.32
C LYS A 407 -36.99 3.47 15.23
N ARG A 408 -36.23 4.42 15.79
CA ARG A 408 -34.78 4.33 15.89
C ARG A 408 -34.33 4.46 17.33
N GLY A 409 -33.26 3.75 17.68
CA GLY A 409 -32.66 3.83 19.00
C GLY A 409 -31.45 2.91 19.13
N TYR A 410 -30.88 2.85 20.33
CA TYR A 410 -29.62 2.17 20.58
C TYR A 410 -29.82 0.84 21.32
N VAL A 411 -29.15 -0.20 20.85
CA VAL A 411 -29.11 -1.52 21.48
C VAL A 411 -27.66 -1.97 21.65
N SER A 412 -27.38 -2.79 22.65
CA SER A 412 -26.00 -3.28 22.87
C SER A 412 -25.62 -4.25 21.75
N ALA A 413 -24.46 -4.02 21.12
CA ALA A 413 -24.00 -4.76 19.95
C ALA A 413 -23.82 -6.27 20.22
N LYS A 414 -23.52 -6.65 21.47
CA LYS A 414 -23.37 -8.05 21.88
C LYS A 414 -24.63 -8.91 21.72
N TYR A 415 -25.79 -8.28 21.52
CA TYR A 415 -27.08 -8.95 21.34
C TYR A 415 -27.62 -8.84 19.91
N ILE A 416 -26.82 -8.36 18.97
CA ILE A 416 -27.18 -8.31 17.56
C ILE A 416 -26.12 -9.07 16.78
N LYS A 417 -26.56 -10.04 15.98
CA LYS A 417 -25.73 -10.73 15.00
C LYS A 417 -25.97 -10.07 13.64
N GLU A 418 -24.91 -9.55 13.00
CA GLU A 418 -25.01 -9.10 11.61
C GLU A 418 -25.36 -10.30 10.71
N VAL A 419 -26.33 -10.13 9.79
CA VAL A 419 -26.85 -11.20 8.91
C VAL A 419 -26.78 -10.85 7.43
#